data_AF-A0A9W8MRN2-F1
#
_entry.id   AF-A0A9W8MRN2-F1
#
_cell.length_a   1.000
_cell.length_b   1.000
_cell.length_c   1.000
_cell.angle_alpha   90.00
_cell.angle_beta   90.00
_cell.angle_gamma   90.00
#
_symmetry.space_group_name_H-M   'P 1'
#
loop_
_entity.id
_entity.type
_entity.pdbx_description
1 polymer ?
#
loop_
_entity_poly.entity_id
_entity_poly.type
_entity_poly.pdbx_seq_one_letter_code
_entity_poly.pdbx_strand_id
1 'polypeptide(L)'
;MAAASLPLVEKSLLRGKWDAQISEATAPATDLAKLVVECRFRDALTSSQARTLFRPISRDLDLPFKDLLDLSTHPGSDSLEQELERLSLSIACLHAFVQANWTGPDLDIHPLELLTGDSDGTSSWTEESLHAKAITELAYGGEPAYHLVKDPAFLRLSQLLVGLTYNHIQSISWWRLRVAKVHQQILDEPVVTQEDFRALLEPLGSTLASEPDLAGRLHLELGLLEHHFSQDKLAKEDFIKAARSTGLEYELTGALGKRTKFQVTELSPARPCWPRVN
;
A
#
# COMPACT_ATOMS: atom_id res chain seq x y z
N MET A 1 1.20 32.54 6.55
CA MET A 1 2.11 31.46 6.14
C MET A 1 1.32 30.58 5.19
N ALA A 2 1.76 30.39 3.94
CA ALA A 2 1.10 29.45 3.04
C ALA A 2 1.10 28.07 3.72
N ALA A 3 -0.06 27.44 3.84
CA ALA A 3 -0.14 26.08 4.36
C ALA A 3 0.76 25.20 3.47
N ALA A 4 1.64 24.39 4.08
CA ALA A 4 2.40 23.41 3.33
C ALA A 4 1.40 22.53 2.56
N SER A 5 1.55 22.46 1.25
CA SER A 5 0.69 21.65 0.38
C SER A 5 1.52 20.54 -0.24
N LEU A 6 0.96 19.34 -0.33
CA LEU A 6 1.62 18.23 -1.04
C LEU A 6 1.92 18.61 -2.51
N PRO A 7 3.07 18.18 -3.06
CA PRO A 7 3.34 18.23 -4.49
C PRO A 7 2.26 17.52 -5.32
N LEU A 8 2.00 18.02 -6.53
CA LEU A 8 0.96 17.46 -7.42
C LEU A 8 1.21 15.99 -7.79
N VAL A 9 2.47 15.58 -7.92
CA VAL A 9 2.83 14.19 -8.23
C VAL A 9 2.44 13.26 -7.07
N GLU A 10 2.74 13.65 -5.82
CA GLU A 10 2.34 12.89 -4.64
C GLU A 10 0.81 12.81 -4.52
N LYS A 11 0.11 13.93 -4.77
CA LYS A 11 -1.37 13.94 -4.81
C LYS A 11 -1.92 13.00 -5.88
N SER A 12 -1.29 12.96 -7.06
CA SER A 12 -1.71 12.10 -8.18
C SER A 12 -1.56 10.61 -7.83
N LEU A 13 -0.44 10.25 -7.22
CA LEU A 13 -0.19 8.89 -6.69
C LEU A 13 -1.22 8.52 -5.62
N LEU A 14 -1.49 9.40 -4.66
CA LEU A 14 -2.45 9.15 -3.58
C LEU A 14 -3.89 8.97 -4.08
N ARG A 15 -4.28 9.74 -5.10
CA ARG A 15 -5.62 9.70 -5.72
C ARG A 15 -5.77 8.56 -6.71
N GLY A 16 -4.67 8.05 -7.28
CA GLY A 16 -4.71 7.17 -8.44
C GLY A 16 -5.25 7.89 -9.69
N LYS A 17 -5.00 9.19 -9.82
CA LYS A 17 -5.44 10.00 -10.96
C LYS A 17 -4.39 11.04 -11.30
N TRP A 18 -3.93 11.03 -12.55
CA TRP A 18 -2.87 11.94 -13.00
C TRP A 18 -3.39 13.37 -13.14
N ASP A 19 -2.63 14.34 -12.64
CA ASP A 19 -2.93 15.76 -12.79
C ASP A 19 -2.27 16.33 -14.05
N ALA A 20 -3.07 16.84 -14.98
CA ALA A 20 -2.60 17.42 -16.23
C ALA A 20 -1.76 18.71 -16.04
N GLN A 21 -1.78 19.31 -14.85
CA GLN A 21 -0.95 20.47 -14.52
C GLN A 21 0.51 20.08 -14.22
N ILE A 22 0.82 18.79 -14.06
CA ILE A 22 2.19 18.32 -13.91
C ILE A 22 2.89 18.48 -15.27
N SER A 23 3.95 19.29 -15.30
CA SER A 23 4.72 19.61 -16.51
C SER A 23 5.21 18.35 -17.23
N GLU A 24 4.99 18.28 -18.54
CA GLU A 24 5.46 17.20 -19.44
C GLU A 24 6.97 17.26 -19.76
N ALA A 25 7.69 18.28 -19.29
CA ALA A 25 9.16 18.30 -19.33
C ALA A 25 9.74 17.40 -18.24
N THR A 26 9.30 16.13 -18.23
CA THR A 26 9.32 15.26 -17.05
C THR A 26 10.69 14.69 -16.76
N ALA A 27 11.11 14.84 -15.50
CA ALA A 27 12.18 14.04 -14.93
C ALA A 27 11.77 12.54 -14.97
N PRO A 28 12.70 11.59 -15.21
CA PRO A 28 12.41 10.16 -15.25
C PRO A 28 11.54 9.63 -14.10
N ALA A 29 11.72 10.15 -12.89
CA ALA A 29 10.90 9.78 -11.73
C ALA A 29 9.41 10.16 -11.87
N THR A 30 9.12 11.27 -12.53
CA THR A 30 7.75 11.76 -12.73
C THR A 30 7.04 10.94 -13.82
N ASP A 31 7.77 10.55 -14.87
CA ASP A 31 7.24 9.60 -15.87
C ASP A 31 6.91 8.25 -15.23
N LEU A 32 7.79 7.77 -14.34
CA LEU A 32 7.56 6.54 -13.60
C LEU A 32 6.30 6.63 -12.72
N ALA A 33 6.12 7.73 -11.99
CA ALA A 33 4.91 7.99 -11.22
C ALA A 33 3.65 8.00 -12.10
N LYS A 34 3.74 8.59 -13.31
CA LYS A 34 2.64 8.60 -14.28
C LYS A 34 2.25 7.21 -14.74
N LEU A 35 3.23 6.38 -15.12
CA LEU A 35 2.99 4.98 -15.52
C LEU A 35 2.24 4.21 -14.42
N VAL A 36 2.63 4.41 -13.17
CA VAL A 36 2.00 3.75 -12.01
C VAL A 36 0.55 4.20 -11.81
N VAL A 37 0.28 5.50 -11.96
CA VAL A 37 -1.08 6.05 -11.88
C VAL A 37 -1.98 5.57 -13.02
N GLU A 38 -1.41 5.36 -14.20
CA GLU A 38 -2.10 4.80 -15.38
C GLU A 38 -2.19 3.27 -15.35
N CYS A 39 -1.77 2.62 -14.25
CA CYS A 39 -1.74 1.17 -14.08
C CYS A 39 -0.88 0.43 -15.13
N ARG A 40 0.10 1.10 -15.73
CA ARG A 40 1.06 0.52 -16.67
C ARG A 40 2.23 -0.13 -15.91
N PHE A 41 1.91 -1.14 -15.10
CA PHE A 41 2.88 -1.73 -14.16
C PHE A 41 4.05 -2.40 -14.86
N ARG A 42 3.82 -3.10 -15.98
CA ARG A 42 4.90 -3.67 -16.79
C ARG A 42 5.91 -2.60 -17.23
N ASP A 43 5.44 -1.48 -17.78
CA ASP A 43 6.32 -0.41 -18.23
C ASP A 43 7.11 0.22 -17.07
N ALA A 44 6.45 0.41 -15.93
CA ALA A 44 7.11 0.95 -14.74
C ALA A 44 8.17 -0.02 -14.18
N LEU A 45 7.82 -1.30 -14.03
CA LEU A 45 8.67 -2.33 -13.43
C LEU A 45 9.75 -2.87 -14.38
N THR A 46 9.66 -2.60 -15.68
CA THR A 46 10.73 -2.92 -16.65
C THR A 46 11.57 -1.72 -17.05
N SER A 47 11.31 -0.54 -16.46
CA SER A 47 12.08 0.70 -16.67
C SER A 47 13.56 0.54 -16.30
N SER A 48 14.42 1.43 -16.80
CA SER A 48 15.86 1.47 -16.45
C SER A 48 16.10 1.62 -14.95
N GLN A 49 15.24 2.37 -14.27
CA GLN A 49 15.24 2.60 -12.83
C GLN A 49 14.93 1.29 -12.10
N ALA A 50 13.87 0.60 -12.51
CA ALA A 50 13.49 -0.69 -11.94
C ALA A 50 14.58 -1.74 -12.14
N ARG A 51 15.14 -1.85 -13.35
CA ARG A 51 16.24 -2.78 -13.66
C ARG A 51 17.48 -2.52 -12.82
N THR A 52 17.76 -1.27 -12.46
CA THR A 52 18.87 -0.91 -11.56
C THR A 52 18.53 -1.31 -10.12
N LEU A 53 17.35 -0.92 -9.62
CA LEU A 53 16.94 -1.11 -8.23
C LEU A 53 16.73 -2.59 -7.87
N PHE A 54 16.14 -3.37 -8.77
CA PHE A 54 15.82 -4.78 -8.54
C PHE A 54 16.92 -5.73 -9.03
N ARG A 55 18.07 -5.21 -9.47
CA ARG A 55 19.22 -6.03 -9.83
C ARG A 55 19.74 -6.76 -8.58
N PRO A 56 19.74 -8.10 -8.56
CA PRO A 56 20.24 -8.80 -7.39
C PRO A 56 21.75 -8.66 -7.24
N ILE A 57 22.19 -8.33 -6.03
CA ILE A 57 23.60 -8.34 -5.62
C ILE A 57 24.06 -9.73 -5.19
N SER A 58 23.12 -10.59 -4.78
CA SER A 58 23.34 -12.00 -4.47
C SER A 58 22.36 -12.88 -5.23
N ARG A 59 22.82 -14.07 -5.64
CA ARG A 59 21.98 -15.13 -6.23
C ARG A 59 21.61 -16.21 -5.23
N ASP A 60 22.05 -16.08 -3.98
CA ASP A 60 21.74 -17.00 -2.88
C ASP A 60 20.35 -16.69 -2.30
N LEU A 61 19.37 -17.52 -2.63
CA LEU A 61 17.97 -17.35 -2.22
C LEU A 61 17.75 -17.67 -0.72
N ASP A 62 18.73 -18.28 -0.05
CA ASP A 62 18.67 -18.51 1.39
C ASP A 62 18.84 -17.20 2.19
N LEU A 63 19.47 -16.17 1.60
CA LEU A 63 19.57 -14.84 2.19
C LEU A 63 18.20 -14.13 2.20
N PRO A 64 17.87 -13.33 3.23
CA PRO A 64 16.64 -12.52 3.26
C PRO A 64 16.47 -11.64 2.02
N PHE A 65 15.23 -11.35 1.60
CA PHE A 65 14.96 -10.50 0.41
C PHE A 65 15.70 -9.16 0.43
N LYS A 66 15.80 -8.53 1.61
CA LYS A 66 16.53 -7.27 1.80
C LYS A 66 18.02 -7.35 1.46
N ASP A 67 18.62 -8.52 1.57
CA ASP A 67 20.03 -8.78 1.35
C ASP A 67 20.30 -9.28 -0.08
N LEU A 68 19.24 -9.55 -0.85
CA LEU A 68 19.32 -9.87 -2.28
C LEU A 68 19.53 -8.63 -3.15
N LEU A 69 19.13 -7.46 -2.67
CA LEU A 69 19.09 -6.21 -3.42
C LEU A 69 19.98 -5.16 -2.77
N ASP A 70 20.52 -4.23 -3.57
CA ASP A 70 21.15 -3.03 -3.03
C ASP A 70 20.08 -2.01 -2.66
N LEU A 71 19.60 -2.08 -1.41
CA LEU A 71 18.64 -1.14 -0.85
C LEU A 71 19.30 -0.07 0.02
N SER A 72 20.59 0.20 -0.21
CA SER A 72 21.29 1.24 0.51
C SER A 72 20.64 2.61 0.24
N THR A 73 20.40 3.35 1.32
CA THR A 73 19.95 4.75 1.26
C THR A 73 20.94 5.61 2.02
N HIS A 74 21.14 6.83 1.56
CA HIS A 74 22.03 7.78 2.20
C HIS A 74 21.21 8.98 2.68
N PRO A 75 20.74 8.95 3.95
CA PRO A 75 19.91 10.02 4.50
C PRO A 75 20.59 11.38 4.36
N GLY A 76 19.90 12.33 3.74
CA GLY A 76 20.40 13.69 3.50
C GLY A 76 21.21 13.88 2.21
N SER A 77 21.59 12.83 1.49
CA SER A 77 22.18 12.94 0.14
C SER A 77 21.27 12.43 -0.97
N ASP A 78 20.34 11.52 -0.66
CA ASP A 78 19.36 11.05 -1.63
C ASP A 78 18.51 12.23 -2.13
N SER A 79 18.40 12.35 -3.45
CA SER A 79 17.60 13.40 -4.09
C SER A 79 16.09 13.07 -4.00
N LEU A 80 15.25 14.11 -4.10
CA LEU A 80 13.81 13.95 -4.27
C LEU A 80 13.47 13.00 -5.44
N GLU A 81 14.25 13.05 -6.52
CA GLU A 81 14.04 12.22 -7.70
C GLU A 81 14.22 10.72 -7.37
N GLN A 82 15.32 10.36 -6.71
CA GLN A 82 15.57 8.98 -6.28
C GLN A 82 14.52 8.48 -5.28
N GLU A 83 14.10 9.34 -4.35
CA GLU A 83 13.01 9.00 -3.43
C GLU A 83 11.69 8.75 -4.16
N LEU A 84 11.36 9.59 -5.14
CA LEU A 84 10.15 9.44 -5.95
C LEU A 84 10.20 8.19 -6.84
N GLU A 85 11.36 7.84 -7.41
CA GLU A 85 11.54 6.61 -8.17
C GLU A 85 11.29 5.38 -7.29
N ARG A 86 11.94 5.32 -6.12
CA ARG A 86 11.76 4.23 -5.15
C ARG A 86 10.30 4.11 -4.71
N LEU A 87 9.67 5.23 -4.38
CA LEU A 87 8.26 5.22 -3.99
C LEU A 87 7.38 4.72 -5.14
N SER A 88 7.58 5.21 -6.36
CA SER A 88 6.79 4.81 -7.53
C SER A 88 6.90 3.31 -7.80
N LEU A 89 8.12 2.75 -7.75
CA LEU A 89 8.34 1.30 -7.90
C LEU A 89 7.71 0.50 -6.76
N SER A 90 7.77 1.02 -5.53
CA SER A 90 7.06 0.41 -4.41
C SER A 90 5.55 0.36 -4.65
N ILE A 91 4.95 1.45 -5.12
CA ILE A 91 3.52 1.53 -5.40
C ILE A 91 3.16 0.61 -6.57
N ALA A 92 4.02 0.53 -7.60
CA ALA A 92 3.84 -0.40 -8.71
C ALA A 92 3.78 -1.86 -8.22
N CYS A 93 4.71 -2.26 -7.35
CA CYS A 93 4.69 -3.58 -6.72
C CYS A 93 3.43 -3.80 -5.87
N LEU A 94 3.06 -2.84 -5.01
CA LEU A 94 1.85 -2.94 -4.20
C LEU A 94 0.59 -3.10 -5.05
N HIS A 95 0.44 -2.27 -6.09
CA HIS A 95 -0.74 -2.32 -6.95
C HIS A 95 -0.76 -3.55 -7.84
N ALA A 96 0.39 -4.02 -8.34
CA ALA A 96 0.49 -5.29 -9.06
C ALA A 96 0.02 -6.45 -8.16
N PHE A 97 0.49 -6.50 -6.92
CA PHE A 97 0.03 -7.49 -5.94
C PHE A 97 -1.49 -7.45 -5.71
N VAL A 98 -2.04 -6.25 -5.48
CA VAL A 98 -3.48 -6.03 -5.31
C VAL A 98 -4.26 -6.50 -6.54
N GLN A 99 -3.75 -6.18 -7.74
CA GLN A 99 -4.39 -6.55 -8.99
C GLN A 99 -4.42 -8.06 -9.18
N ALA A 100 -3.29 -8.75 -8.97
CA ALA A 100 -3.19 -10.20 -9.10
C ALA A 100 -4.14 -10.95 -8.15
N ASN A 101 -4.40 -10.42 -6.96
CA ASN A 101 -5.13 -11.11 -5.91
C ASN A 101 -6.62 -10.72 -5.78
N TRP A 102 -6.98 -9.46 -6.07
CA TRP A 102 -8.31 -8.94 -5.72
C TRP A 102 -9.07 -8.27 -6.86
N THR A 103 -8.42 -7.53 -7.75
CA THR A 103 -9.15 -6.73 -8.74
C THR A 103 -9.15 -7.33 -10.14
N GLY A 104 -8.07 -8.02 -10.53
CA GLY A 104 -7.80 -8.36 -11.92
C GLY A 104 -7.66 -7.11 -12.82
N PRO A 105 -7.44 -7.29 -14.13
CA PRO A 105 -7.21 -8.56 -14.84
C PRO A 105 -5.84 -9.19 -14.51
N ASP A 106 -5.54 -10.37 -15.06
CA ASP A 106 -4.24 -11.01 -14.89
C ASP A 106 -3.10 -10.06 -15.29
N LEU A 107 -2.03 -10.08 -14.51
CA LEU A 107 -0.84 -9.30 -14.79
C LEU A 107 -0.12 -9.88 -15.99
N ASP A 108 0.48 -8.99 -16.76
CA ASP A 108 1.40 -9.38 -17.81
C ASP A 108 2.82 -9.55 -17.30
N ILE A 109 3.20 -9.03 -16.12
CA ILE A 109 4.54 -9.11 -15.51
C ILE A 109 4.56 -9.90 -14.19
N HIS A 110 5.64 -10.65 -13.94
CA HIS A 110 5.84 -11.44 -12.72
C HIS A 110 7.16 -11.10 -11.98
N PRO A 111 7.26 -11.40 -10.68
CA PRO A 111 8.43 -11.02 -9.87
C PRO A 111 9.77 -11.64 -10.33
N LEU A 112 9.77 -12.83 -10.94
CA LEU A 112 11.02 -13.41 -11.44
C LEU A 112 11.60 -12.57 -12.59
N GLU A 113 10.76 -12.08 -13.50
CA GLU A 113 11.19 -11.21 -14.62
C GLU A 113 11.90 -9.95 -14.10
N LEU A 114 11.37 -9.37 -13.01
CA LEU A 114 11.93 -8.19 -12.35
C LEU A 114 13.33 -8.42 -11.78
N LEU A 115 13.55 -9.59 -11.17
CA LEU A 115 14.78 -9.93 -10.44
C LEU A 115 15.84 -10.61 -11.32
N THR A 116 15.45 -11.18 -12.46
CA THR A 116 16.37 -11.83 -13.39
C THR A 116 16.83 -10.89 -14.51
N GLY A 117 16.00 -9.91 -14.88
CA GLY A 117 16.27 -8.99 -15.98
C GLY A 117 16.53 -9.73 -17.30
N ASP A 118 17.20 -9.07 -18.26
CA ASP A 118 17.58 -9.67 -19.55
C ASP A 118 18.79 -10.63 -19.44
N SER A 119 19.10 -11.15 -18.23
CA SER A 119 20.31 -11.93 -17.98
C SER A 119 20.16 -13.38 -18.46
N ASP A 120 21.10 -13.85 -19.27
CA ASP A 120 21.19 -15.22 -19.82
C ASP A 120 21.10 -16.31 -18.75
N GLY A 121 19.89 -16.85 -18.52
CA GLY A 121 19.59 -18.24 -18.13
C GLY A 121 20.35 -18.89 -16.95
N THR A 122 21.08 -18.13 -16.14
CA THR A 122 22.00 -18.63 -15.10
C THR A 122 21.49 -18.42 -13.68
N SER A 123 20.36 -17.74 -13.49
CA SER A 123 19.67 -17.72 -12.20
C SER A 123 18.96 -19.05 -11.97
N SER A 124 19.29 -19.74 -10.87
CA SER A 124 18.57 -20.93 -10.39
C SER A 124 17.17 -20.62 -9.85
N TRP A 125 16.78 -19.35 -9.81
CA TRP A 125 15.52 -18.89 -9.24
C TRP A 125 14.37 -19.30 -10.18
N THR A 126 13.36 -19.92 -9.59
CA THR A 126 12.07 -20.19 -10.25
C THR A 126 10.98 -19.37 -9.57
N GLU A 127 9.84 -19.19 -10.24
CA GLU A 127 8.67 -18.50 -9.66
C GLU A 127 8.23 -19.20 -8.36
N GLU A 128 8.26 -20.53 -8.31
CA GLU A 128 7.87 -21.30 -7.13
C GLU A 128 8.84 -21.07 -5.96
N SER A 129 10.14 -21.03 -6.23
CA SER A 129 11.15 -20.79 -5.19
C SER A 129 11.02 -19.39 -4.59
N LEU A 130 10.77 -18.38 -5.45
CA LEU A 130 10.61 -16.99 -5.05
C LEU A 130 9.29 -16.78 -4.30
N HIS A 131 8.23 -17.43 -4.76
CA HIS A 131 6.91 -17.46 -4.11
C HIS A 131 7.02 -18.03 -2.69
N ALA A 132 7.59 -19.23 -2.54
CA ALA A 132 7.74 -19.89 -1.24
C ALA A 132 8.56 -19.04 -0.25
N LYS A 133 9.62 -18.39 -0.73
CA LYS A 133 10.43 -17.48 0.08
C LYS A 133 9.61 -16.27 0.54
N ALA A 134 8.89 -15.63 -0.39
CA ALA A 134 8.11 -14.44 -0.08
C ALA A 134 6.98 -14.75 0.91
N ILE A 135 6.26 -15.87 0.77
CA ILE A 135 5.26 -16.32 1.75
C ILE A 135 5.90 -16.49 3.13
N THR A 136 7.07 -17.13 3.19
CA THR A 136 7.78 -17.35 4.47
C THR A 136 8.18 -16.03 5.13
N GLU A 137 8.72 -15.07 4.36
CA GLU A 137 9.11 -13.76 4.89
C GLU A 137 7.94 -12.82 5.17
N LEU A 138 6.76 -13.07 4.60
CA LEU A 138 5.54 -12.34 4.88
C LEU A 138 4.80 -12.87 6.13
N ALA A 139 5.22 -13.99 6.72
CA ALA A 139 4.74 -14.38 8.04
C ALA A 139 5.14 -13.32 9.08
N TYR A 140 4.22 -12.98 9.99
CA TYR A 140 4.42 -11.90 10.95
C TYR A 140 3.72 -12.19 12.27
N GLY A 141 4.38 -11.87 13.39
CA GLY A 141 3.81 -12.06 14.72
C GLY A 141 3.48 -13.52 15.09
N GLY A 142 4.09 -14.50 14.41
CA GLY A 142 3.75 -15.92 14.57
C GLY A 142 2.62 -16.40 13.66
N GLU A 143 1.97 -15.49 12.94
CA GLU A 143 0.92 -15.82 11.98
C GLU A 143 1.51 -16.01 10.58
N PRO A 144 1.16 -17.11 9.88
CA PRO A 144 1.59 -17.32 8.50
C PRO A 144 0.84 -16.41 7.53
N ALA A 145 1.47 -16.13 6.39
CA ALA A 145 0.79 -15.53 5.25
C ALA A 145 0.00 -16.60 4.46
N TYR A 146 -1.12 -16.18 3.88
CA TYR A 146 -2.00 -17.03 3.10
C TYR A 146 -1.28 -17.58 1.86
N HIS A 147 -1.05 -18.89 1.86
CA HIS A 147 -0.20 -19.56 0.87
C HIS A 147 -0.72 -19.54 -0.58
N LEU A 148 -2.02 -19.28 -0.81
CA LEU A 148 -2.59 -19.19 -2.18
C LEU A 148 -2.56 -17.78 -2.77
N VAL A 149 -1.95 -16.81 -2.08
CA VAL A 149 -1.68 -15.49 -2.64
C VAL A 149 -0.85 -15.63 -3.92
N LYS A 150 -1.25 -14.92 -4.97
CA LYS A 150 -0.50 -14.82 -6.22
C LYS A 150 0.62 -13.79 -6.08
N ASP A 151 1.79 -14.10 -6.65
CA ASP A 151 2.95 -13.21 -6.73
C ASP A 151 3.31 -12.47 -5.42
N PRO A 152 3.46 -13.16 -4.28
CA PRO A 152 3.71 -12.55 -2.96
C PRO A 152 5.00 -11.72 -2.89
N ALA A 153 5.97 -12.00 -3.77
CA ALA A 153 7.20 -11.23 -3.85
C ALA A 153 6.94 -9.75 -4.19
N PHE A 154 5.89 -9.41 -4.93
CA PHE A 154 5.53 -8.00 -5.16
C PHE A 154 5.22 -7.27 -3.84
N LEU A 155 4.40 -7.86 -2.96
CA LEU A 155 4.12 -7.26 -1.66
C LEU A 155 5.39 -7.15 -0.81
N ARG A 156 6.23 -8.20 -0.82
CA ARG A 156 7.48 -8.19 -0.07
C ARG A 156 8.44 -7.10 -0.53
N LEU A 157 8.60 -6.93 -1.84
CA LEU A 157 9.41 -5.85 -2.42
C LEU A 157 8.84 -4.47 -2.06
N SER A 158 7.51 -4.30 -2.12
CA SER A 158 6.88 -3.05 -1.67
C SER A 158 7.15 -2.76 -0.19
N GLN A 159 7.08 -3.76 0.70
CA GLN A 159 7.40 -3.59 2.12
C GLN A 159 8.82 -3.08 2.34
N LEU A 160 9.78 -3.66 1.62
CA LEU A 160 11.18 -3.26 1.72
C LEU A 160 11.37 -1.82 1.26
N LEU A 161 10.79 -1.44 0.12
CA LEU A 161 10.96 -0.11 -0.45
C LEU A 161 10.30 1.00 0.37
N VAL A 162 9.09 0.81 0.91
CA VAL A 162 8.50 1.81 1.82
C VAL A 162 9.20 1.87 3.18
N GLY A 163 9.90 0.80 3.57
CA GLY A 163 10.69 0.71 4.79
C GLY A 163 11.98 1.53 4.77
N LEU A 164 12.42 1.99 3.59
CA LEU A 164 13.61 2.82 3.43
C LEU A 164 13.39 4.25 3.95
N THR A 165 14.48 5.03 3.99
CA THR A 165 14.45 6.43 4.44
C THR A 165 13.97 7.36 3.33
N TYR A 166 13.08 8.30 3.68
CA TYR A 166 12.56 9.35 2.81
C TYR A 166 12.61 10.68 3.56
N ASN A 167 13.21 11.69 2.96
CA ASN A 167 13.38 13.02 3.55
C ASN A 167 12.50 14.07 2.85
N HIS A 168 12.17 13.85 1.58
CA HIS A 168 11.47 14.80 0.72
C HIS A 168 10.01 14.42 0.49
N ILE A 169 9.71 13.12 0.49
CA ILE A 169 8.37 12.57 0.24
C ILE A 169 7.52 12.63 1.52
N GLN A 170 6.54 13.52 1.55
CA GLN A 170 5.67 13.72 2.72
C GLN A 170 4.62 12.62 2.86
N SER A 171 4.17 12.03 1.74
CA SER A 171 3.14 10.99 1.72
C SER A 171 3.64 9.60 2.12
N ILE A 172 4.93 9.42 2.43
CA ILE A 172 5.54 8.11 2.68
C ILE A 172 4.88 7.35 3.83
N SER A 173 4.53 8.02 4.93
CA SER A 173 3.87 7.38 6.07
C SER A 173 2.50 6.82 5.70
N TRP A 174 1.81 7.44 4.74
CA TRP A 174 0.53 6.94 4.23
C TRP A 174 0.72 5.71 3.34
N TRP A 175 1.78 5.66 2.53
CA TRP A 175 2.11 4.46 1.77
C TRP A 175 2.53 3.29 2.67
N ARG A 176 3.25 3.55 3.76
CA ARG A 176 3.53 2.54 4.79
C ARG A 176 2.24 1.97 5.39
N LEU A 177 1.26 2.83 5.70
CA LEU A 177 -0.07 2.39 6.16
C LEU A 177 -0.74 1.47 5.14
N ARG A 178 -0.74 1.85 3.85
CA ARG A 178 -1.36 1.06 2.78
C ARG A 178 -0.71 -0.31 2.61
N VAL A 179 0.62 -0.37 2.62
CA VAL A 179 1.36 -1.64 2.56
C VAL A 179 1.08 -2.50 3.78
N ALA A 180 1.10 -1.92 4.99
CA ALA A 180 0.81 -2.64 6.22
C ALA A 180 -0.62 -3.21 6.21
N LYS A 181 -1.60 -2.43 5.77
CA LYS A 181 -2.99 -2.89 5.66
C LYS A 181 -3.13 -4.07 4.69
N VAL A 182 -2.51 -4.01 3.51
CA VAL A 182 -2.51 -5.11 2.54
C VAL A 182 -1.83 -6.36 3.12
N HIS A 183 -0.74 -6.18 3.85
CA HIS A 183 -0.05 -7.27 4.53
C HIS A 183 -0.92 -7.92 5.61
N GLN A 184 -1.61 -7.14 6.43
CA GLN A 184 -2.52 -7.68 7.45
C GLN A 184 -3.68 -8.48 6.84
N GLN A 185 -4.17 -8.09 5.65
CA GLN A 185 -5.24 -8.80 4.95
C GLN A 185 -4.83 -10.20 4.45
N ILE A 186 -3.54 -10.49 4.33
CA ILE A 186 -3.07 -11.80 3.89
C ILE A 186 -2.58 -12.69 5.03
N LEU A 187 -2.55 -12.21 6.27
CA LEU A 187 -2.26 -13.06 7.43
C LEU A 187 -3.50 -13.89 7.77
N ASP A 188 -3.28 -15.11 8.28
CA ASP A 188 -4.38 -15.98 8.72
C ASP A 188 -5.21 -15.32 9.84
N GLU A 189 -4.52 -14.66 10.79
CA GLU A 189 -5.14 -13.82 11.81
C GLU A 189 -4.46 -12.43 11.88
N PRO A 190 -5.21 -11.33 12.10
CA PRO A 190 -4.63 -10.00 12.20
C PRO A 190 -3.68 -9.88 13.40
N VAL A 191 -2.51 -9.27 13.17
CA VAL A 191 -1.51 -9.01 14.20
C VAL A 191 -1.31 -7.51 14.35
N VAL A 192 -1.46 -7.01 15.57
CA VAL A 192 -1.22 -5.58 15.86
C VAL A 192 0.18 -5.17 15.40
N THR A 193 0.25 -4.15 14.55
CA THR A 193 1.50 -3.59 14.03
C THR A 193 2.27 -2.88 15.13
N GLN A 194 3.61 -2.89 15.05
CA GLN A 194 4.46 -2.15 15.98
C GLN A 194 4.39 -0.64 15.75
N GLU A 195 4.09 -0.21 14.53
CA GLU A 195 3.97 1.19 14.14
C GLU A 195 2.66 1.81 14.66
N ASP A 196 2.78 2.96 15.33
CA ASP A 196 1.66 3.83 15.61
C ASP A 196 1.38 4.73 14.39
N PHE A 197 0.59 4.21 13.45
CA PHE A 197 0.22 4.94 12.24
C PHE A 197 -0.53 6.24 12.55
N ARG A 198 -1.27 6.33 13.66
CA ARG A 198 -1.98 7.55 14.03
C ARG A 198 -0.98 8.67 14.33
N ALA A 199 0.04 8.39 15.13
CA ALA A 199 1.11 9.36 15.42
C ALA A 199 1.93 9.67 14.16
N LEU A 200 2.26 8.68 13.33
CA LEU A 200 3.04 8.86 12.11
C LEU A 200 2.32 9.70 11.03
N LEU A 201 0.99 9.70 11.01
CA LEU A 201 0.17 10.40 10.02
C LEU A 201 -0.35 11.76 10.50
N GLU A 202 -0.24 12.07 11.80
CA GLU A 202 -0.64 13.37 12.34
C GLU A 202 -0.03 14.57 11.58
N PRO A 203 1.28 14.59 11.26
CA PRO A 203 1.87 15.71 10.51
C PRO A 203 1.23 15.88 9.12
N LEU A 204 0.90 14.76 8.46
CA LEU A 204 0.27 14.76 7.14
C LEU A 204 -1.16 15.30 7.17
N GLY A 205 -1.89 15.04 8.26
CA GLY A 205 -3.25 15.57 8.46
C GLY A 205 -3.33 17.10 8.36
N SER A 206 -2.33 17.81 8.91
CA SER A 206 -2.27 19.28 8.82
C SER A 206 -2.02 19.78 7.38
N THR A 207 -1.21 19.06 6.61
CA THR A 207 -0.88 19.34 5.21
C THR A 207 -2.10 19.13 4.30
N LEU A 208 -2.95 18.16 4.64
CA LEU A 208 -4.15 17.81 3.90
C LEU A 208 -5.39 18.63 4.27
N ALA A 209 -5.29 19.59 5.20
CA ALA A 209 -6.44 20.36 5.67
C ALA A 209 -7.18 21.14 4.57
N SER A 210 -6.49 21.46 3.47
CA SER A 210 -7.07 22.13 2.29
C SER A 210 -7.59 21.17 1.21
N GLU A 211 -7.43 19.86 1.40
CA GLU A 211 -7.75 18.79 0.44
C GLU A 211 -8.77 17.83 1.08
N PRO A 212 -10.07 18.18 1.07
CA PRO A 212 -11.10 17.43 1.79
C PRO A 212 -11.22 15.97 1.36
N ASP A 213 -10.96 15.68 0.08
CA ASP A 213 -10.98 14.32 -0.47
C ASP A 213 -9.83 13.47 0.09
N LEU A 214 -8.61 14.02 0.17
CA LEU A 214 -7.45 13.32 0.69
C LEU A 214 -7.51 13.19 2.20
N ALA A 215 -7.92 14.24 2.93
CA ALA A 215 -8.14 14.17 4.37
C ALA A 215 -9.19 13.11 4.73
N GLY A 216 -10.29 13.06 3.96
CA GLY A 216 -11.32 12.04 4.08
C GLY A 216 -10.78 10.62 3.90
N ARG A 217 -10.03 10.38 2.81
CA ARG A 217 -9.42 9.09 2.50
C ARG A 217 -8.42 8.65 3.57
N LEU A 218 -7.58 9.56 4.07
CA LEU A 218 -6.61 9.27 5.10
C LEU A 218 -7.28 8.74 6.37
N HIS A 219 -8.29 9.47 6.86
CA HIS A 219 -9.06 9.03 8.04
C HIS A 219 -9.81 7.72 7.79
N LEU A 220 -10.39 7.54 6.61
CA LEU A 220 -11.06 6.29 6.26
C LEU A 220 -10.09 5.10 6.27
N GLU A 221 -8.91 5.24 5.68
CA GLU A 221 -7.91 4.19 5.63
C GLU A 221 -7.36 3.85 7.02
N LEU A 222 -7.14 4.86 7.88
CA LEU A 222 -6.73 4.67 9.27
C LEU A 222 -7.80 3.94 10.08
N GLY A 223 -9.06 4.39 10.00
CA GLY A 223 -10.18 3.74 10.68
C GLY A 223 -10.44 2.31 10.20
N LEU A 224 -10.21 2.02 8.92
CA LEU A 224 -10.31 0.65 8.39
C LEU A 224 -9.21 -0.27 8.95
N LEU A 225 -7.99 0.23 9.17
CA LEU A 225 -6.94 -0.54 9.83
C LEU A 225 -7.28 -0.79 11.30
N GLU A 226 -7.73 0.22 12.03
CA GLU A 226 -8.13 0.08 13.43
C GLU A 226 -9.31 -0.89 13.60
N HIS A 227 -10.29 -0.84 12.69
CA HIS A 227 -11.40 -1.79 12.67
C HIS A 227 -10.92 -3.21 12.37
N HIS A 228 -9.94 -3.38 11.48
CA HIS A 228 -9.34 -4.69 11.22
C HIS A 228 -8.72 -5.30 12.49
N PHE A 229 -8.17 -4.47 13.37
CA PHE A 229 -7.69 -4.87 14.70
C PHE A 229 -8.76 -4.87 15.80
N SER A 230 -10.04 -4.83 15.45
CA SER A 230 -11.17 -4.78 16.40
C SER A 230 -11.13 -3.58 17.38
N GLN A 231 -10.46 -2.48 17.01
CA GLN A 231 -10.43 -1.24 17.79
C GLN A 231 -11.59 -0.31 17.40
N ASP A 232 -12.83 -0.80 17.56
CA ASP A 232 -14.05 -0.16 17.03
C ASP A 232 -14.27 1.29 17.48
N LYS A 233 -13.78 1.66 18.66
CA LYS A 233 -13.89 3.03 19.18
C LYS A 233 -13.08 4.01 18.33
N LEU A 234 -11.81 3.68 18.09
CA LEU A 234 -10.91 4.53 17.30
C LEU A 234 -11.37 4.56 15.83
N ALA A 235 -11.74 3.40 15.29
CA ALA A 235 -12.26 3.30 13.94
C ALA A 235 -13.48 4.21 13.72
N LYS A 236 -14.43 4.20 14.66
CA LYS A 236 -15.60 5.08 14.62
C LYS A 236 -15.22 6.56 14.64
N GLU A 237 -14.26 6.97 15.46
CA GLU A 237 -13.81 8.36 15.51
C GLU A 237 -13.26 8.81 14.16
N ASP A 238 -12.44 7.98 13.51
CA ASP A 238 -11.89 8.31 12.21
C ASP A 238 -12.91 8.23 11.08
N PHE A 239 -13.89 7.32 11.12
CA PHE A 239 -15.00 7.35 10.16
C PHE A 239 -15.81 8.64 10.26
N ILE A 240 -16.05 9.16 11.48
CA ILE A 240 -16.69 10.45 11.68
C ILE A 240 -15.83 11.59 11.12
N LYS A 241 -14.50 11.58 11.34
CA LYS A 241 -13.60 12.58 10.76
C LYS A 241 -13.58 12.52 9.22
N ALA A 242 -13.59 11.32 8.65
CA ALA A 242 -13.63 11.11 7.20
C ALA A 242 -14.92 11.67 6.59
N ALA A 243 -16.07 11.36 7.21
CA ALA A 243 -17.38 11.86 6.82
C ALA A 243 -17.44 13.40 6.87
N ARG A 244 -16.98 14.00 8.00
CA ARG A 244 -16.89 15.45 8.16
C ARG A 244 -15.99 16.12 7.12
N SER A 245 -14.86 15.51 6.80
CA SER A 245 -13.90 16.07 5.83
C SER A 245 -14.47 16.08 4.41
N THR A 246 -15.27 15.08 4.05
CA THR A 246 -15.85 14.93 2.70
C THR A 246 -17.25 15.54 2.56
N GLY A 247 -17.86 15.99 3.66
CA GLY A 247 -19.24 16.44 3.69
C GLY A 247 -20.27 15.31 3.56
N LEU A 248 -19.85 14.06 3.74
CA LEU A 248 -20.74 12.90 3.75
C LEU A 248 -21.39 12.76 5.13
N GLU A 249 -22.67 12.37 5.15
CA GLU A 249 -23.37 12.00 6.38
C GLU A 249 -23.08 10.54 6.73
N TYR A 250 -22.71 10.28 7.98
CA TYR A 250 -22.41 8.93 8.48
C TYR A 250 -23.45 8.49 9.49
N GLU A 251 -24.18 7.43 9.17
CA GLU A 251 -25.11 6.77 10.10
C GLU A 251 -24.61 5.34 10.37
N LEU A 252 -24.09 5.09 11.58
CA LEU A 252 -23.78 3.73 12.03
C LEU A 252 -25.08 3.07 12.53
N THR A 253 -25.88 2.52 11.63
CA THR A 253 -27.05 1.74 12.01
C THR A 253 -26.63 0.33 12.39
N GLY A 254 -26.73 -0.01 13.67
CA GLY A 254 -26.75 -1.41 14.09
C GLY A 254 -28.16 -1.95 13.86
N ALA A 255 -28.33 -2.88 12.90
CA ALA A 255 -29.58 -3.62 12.82
C ALA A 255 -29.74 -4.43 14.12
N LEU A 256 -30.88 -4.31 14.80
CA LEU A 256 -31.18 -5.22 15.90
C LEU A 256 -31.58 -6.57 15.28
N GLY A 257 -30.91 -7.65 15.70
CA GLY A 257 -31.18 -8.99 15.16
C GLY A 257 -32.28 -9.70 15.93
N LYS A 258 -33.21 -10.34 15.23
CA LYS A 258 -34.02 -11.42 15.80
C LYS A 258 -33.22 -12.72 15.81
N ARG A 259 -33.00 -13.30 17.00
CA ARG A 259 -32.30 -14.59 17.12
C ARG A 259 -33.19 -15.78 16.79
N THR A 260 -34.52 -15.64 16.87
CA THR A 260 -35.47 -16.69 16.51
C THR A 260 -36.73 -16.13 15.85
N LYS A 261 -37.38 -16.94 15.03
CA LYS A 261 -38.64 -16.62 14.31
C LYS A 261 -39.78 -16.15 15.24
N PHE A 262 -39.72 -16.48 16.53
CA PHE A 262 -40.78 -16.20 17.51
C PHE A 262 -40.47 -15.03 18.46
N GLN A 263 -39.32 -14.36 18.28
CA GLN A 263 -38.96 -13.23 19.12
C GLN A 263 -39.74 -11.98 18.68
N VAL A 264 -40.60 -11.46 19.56
CA VAL A 264 -41.48 -10.31 19.26
C VAL A 264 -40.73 -8.97 19.39
N THR A 265 -39.75 -8.88 20.29
CA THR A 265 -38.94 -7.68 20.54
C THR A 265 -37.46 -7.91 20.23
N GLU A 266 -36.86 -7.01 19.47
CA GLU A 266 -35.45 -7.08 19.10
C GLU A 266 -34.59 -6.53 20.25
N LEU A 267 -33.76 -7.38 20.85
CA LEU A 267 -33.05 -7.09 22.10
C LEU A 267 -31.54 -7.27 21.99
N SER A 268 -30.99 -7.49 20.79
CA SER A 268 -29.56 -7.79 20.62
C SER A 268 -28.98 -7.08 19.39
N PRO A 269 -27.80 -6.43 19.50
CA PRO A 269 -27.13 -5.86 18.33
C PRO A 269 -26.77 -6.98 17.36
N ALA A 270 -27.29 -6.95 16.13
CA ALA A 270 -26.77 -7.79 15.05
C ALA A 270 -25.57 -7.13 14.39
N ARG A 271 -24.76 -7.97 13.74
CA ARG A 271 -23.55 -7.57 13.01
C ARG A 271 -23.90 -6.53 11.91
N PRO A 272 -22.93 -5.69 11.50
CA PRO A 272 -23.18 -4.60 10.57
C PRO A 272 -23.72 -5.12 9.22
N CYS A 273 -24.88 -4.62 8.81
CA CYS A 273 -25.42 -4.83 7.46
C CYS A 273 -25.27 -3.51 6.68
N TRP A 274 -24.64 -3.56 5.52
CA TRP A 274 -24.50 -2.42 4.62
C TRP A 274 -25.86 -2.00 4.05
N PRO A 275 -26.13 -0.70 3.87
CA PRO A 275 -27.39 -0.22 3.31
C PRO A 275 -27.51 -0.61 1.83
N ARG A 276 -28.71 -1.05 1.44
CA ARG A 276 -29.12 -1.08 0.03
C ARG A 276 -29.49 0.33 -0.39
N VAL A 277 -28.83 0.82 -1.43
CA VAL A 277 -29.18 2.07 -2.12
C VAL A 277 -30.47 1.81 -2.92
N ASN A 278 -31.43 2.73 -2.81
CA ASN A 278 -32.64 2.78 -3.66
C ASN A 278 -32.30 3.29 -5.06
#